data_AF-A0A2G9LSR8-F1
#
_entry.id   AF-A0A2G9LSR8-F1
#
_cell.length_a   1.000
_cell.length_b   1.000
_cell.length_c   1.000
_cell.angle_alpha   90.00
_cell.angle_beta   90.00
_cell.angle_gamma   90.00
#
_symmetry.space_group_name_H-M   'P 1'
#
loop_
_entity.id
_entity.type
_entity.pdbx_description
1 polymer ?
#
loop_
_entity_poly.entity_id
_entity_poly.type
_entity_poly.pdbx_seq_one_letter_code
_entity_poly.pdbx_strand_id
1 'polypeptide(L)'
;SGKRYRGVYKAVLGMAKVNAKSRRGGLFIIAPQAALAGKYRMLYTRILPEIKVMDAGAAAVIEHLSTLDGAIIVSDTGTLLAYGAMVRKTKALRGFGTKHAAAAGVTSGCKGSTAILVPEHEDWIKIFQDGHIVLEMDSAAQPKSVEDKVVSFLADRDTALLTAAGASAAILGIGPALVIGGTYLAIRTATGLIKRNIAK
;
A
#
# COMPACT_ATOMS: atom_id res chain seq x y z
N SER A 1 -7.74 21.51 -2.17
CA SER A 1 -7.06 20.39 -2.85
C SER A 1 -6.86 19.17 -1.92
N GLY A 2 -6.21 19.30 -0.76
CA GLY A 2 -5.86 18.15 0.12
C GLY A 2 -7.01 17.31 0.71
N LYS A 3 -8.20 17.89 0.98
CA LYS A 3 -9.35 17.13 1.53
C LYS A 3 -9.84 16.02 0.59
N ARG A 4 -9.81 16.27 -0.73
CA ARG A 4 -10.22 15.28 -1.75
C ARG A 4 -9.20 14.16 -1.86
N TYR A 5 -7.91 14.49 -1.80
CA TYR A 5 -6.82 13.51 -1.84
C TYR A 5 -6.89 12.54 -0.64
N ARG A 6 -7.12 13.04 0.57
CA ARG A 6 -7.34 12.19 1.77
C ARG A 6 -8.55 11.28 1.63
N GLY A 7 -9.63 11.74 0.99
CA GLY A 7 -10.82 10.93 0.71
C GLY A 7 -10.52 9.71 -0.16
N VAL A 8 -9.66 9.86 -1.18
CA VAL A 8 -9.23 8.75 -2.05
C VAL A 8 -8.47 7.70 -1.26
N TYR A 9 -7.46 8.10 -0.47
CA TYR A 9 -6.72 7.15 0.37
C TYR A 9 -7.60 6.45 1.39
N LYS A 10 -8.52 7.18 2.02
CA LYS A 10 -9.46 6.60 2.99
C LYS A 10 -10.35 5.54 2.33
N ALA A 11 -10.90 5.83 1.15
CA ALA A 11 -11.72 4.87 0.41
C ALA A 11 -10.92 3.63 0.01
N VAL A 12 -9.75 3.80 -0.59
CA VAL A 12 -8.90 2.69 -1.05
C VAL A 12 -8.37 1.85 0.12
N LEU A 13 -7.95 2.49 1.21
CA LEU A 13 -7.52 1.77 2.41
C LEU A 13 -8.67 0.99 3.05
N GLY A 14 -9.89 1.53 3.03
CA GLY A 14 -11.09 0.82 3.44
C GLY A 14 -11.30 -0.47 2.64
N MET A 15 -11.25 -0.39 1.31
CA MET A 15 -11.34 -1.55 0.43
C MET A 15 -10.20 -2.56 0.67
N ALA A 16 -8.97 -2.08 0.85
CA ALA A 16 -7.83 -2.93 1.17
C ALA A 16 -8.01 -3.69 2.50
N LYS A 17 -8.58 -3.05 3.53
CA LYS A 17 -8.92 -3.72 4.79
C LYS A 17 -9.99 -4.80 4.61
N VAL A 18 -11.03 -4.54 3.82
CA VAL A 18 -12.07 -5.55 3.50
C VAL A 18 -11.46 -6.75 2.79
N ASN A 19 -10.58 -6.50 1.81
CA ASN A 19 -9.84 -7.53 1.10
C ASN A 19 -8.94 -8.35 2.03
N ALA A 20 -8.15 -7.68 2.87
CA ALA A 20 -7.24 -8.33 3.82
C ALA A 20 -8.00 -9.21 4.84
N LYS A 21 -9.12 -8.72 5.40
CA LYS A 21 -9.99 -9.52 6.28
C LYS A 21 -10.55 -10.76 5.57
N SER A 22 -10.84 -10.63 4.28
CA SER A 22 -11.35 -11.73 3.46
C SER A 22 -10.24 -12.62 2.88
N ARG A 23 -8.97 -12.34 3.18
CA ARG A 23 -7.78 -12.98 2.57
C ARG A 23 -7.80 -12.97 1.03
N ARG A 24 -8.39 -11.92 0.46
CA ARG A 24 -8.42 -11.66 -0.98
C ARG A 24 -7.25 -10.75 -1.33
N GLY A 25 -6.24 -11.31 -1.98
CA GLY A 25 -5.10 -10.52 -2.45
C GLY A 25 -5.53 -9.45 -3.45
N GLY A 26 -4.82 -8.33 -3.49
CA GLY A 26 -5.15 -7.24 -4.40
C GLY A 26 -4.09 -6.15 -4.38
N LEU A 27 -3.97 -5.42 -5.49
CA LEU A 27 -3.01 -4.33 -5.62
C LEU A 27 -3.73 -3.07 -6.10
N PHE A 28 -3.73 -2.03 -5.28
CA PHE A 28 -4.26 -0.72 -5.61
C PHE A 28 -3.11 0.25 -5.84
N ILE A 29 -3.14 1.02 -6.92
CA ILE A 29 -2.14 2.04 -7.24
C ILE A 29 -2.86 3.37 -7.37
N ILE A 30 -2.49 4.32 -6.52
CA ILE A 30 -2.98 5.71 -6.55
C ILE A 30 -1.86 6.58 -7.08
N ALA A 31 -2.10 7.37 -8.13
CA ALA A 31 -1.09 8.27 -8.67
C ALA A 31 -1.71 9.42 -9.49
N PRO A 32 -0.98 10.53 -9.69
CA PRO A 32 -1.37 11.54 -10.66
C PRO A 32 -1.55 10.94 -12.05
N GLN A 33 -2.65 11.25 -12.72
CA GLN A 33 -2.99 10.64 -14.01
C GLN A 33 -1.88 10.85 -15.06
N ALA A 34 -1.26 12.04 -15.09
CA ALA A 34 -0.14 12.33 -16.00
C ALA A 34 1.09 11.42 -15.76
N ALA A 35 1.33 11.01 -14.51
CA ALA A 35 2.47 10.17 -14.15
C ALA A 35 2.26 8.69 -14.52
N LEU A 36 1.01 8.27 -14.72
CA LEU A 36 0.63 6.91 -15.09
C LEU A 36 0.73 6.61 -16.59
N ALA A 37 0.91 7.64 -17.42
CA ALA A 37 0.99 7.49 -18.87
C ALA A 37 2.08 6.48 -19.28
N GLY A 38 1.68 5.43 -20.01
CA GLY A 38 2.57 4.38 -20.48
C GLY A 38 3.17 3.46 -19.40
N LYS A 39 2.77 3.59 -18.12
CA LYS A 39 3.29 2.80 -17.00
C LYS A 39 2.57 1.46 -16.78
N TYR A 40 1.37 1.31 -17.35
CA TYR A 40 0.59 0.09 -17.27
C TYR A 40 -0.02 -0.26 -18.63
N ARG A 41 -0.45 -1.52 -18.76
CA ARG A 41 -1.26 -2.02 -19.87
C ARG A 41 -2.56 -2.59 -19.31
N MET A 42 -3.69 -2.21 -19.88
CA MET A 42 -4.97 -2.81 -19.52
C MET A 42 -5.04 -4.22 -20.09
N LEU A 43 -5.37 -5.20 -19.25
CA LEU A 43 -5.64 -6.57 -19.70
C LEU A 43 -7.12 -6.76 -20.09
N TYR A 44 -7.98 -5.86 -19.60
CA TYR A 44 -9.42 -5.88 -19.86
C TYR A 44 -9.85 -4.59 -20.55
N THR A 45 -10.81 -4.71 -21.46
CA THR A 45 -11.48 -3.56 -22.06
C THR A 45 -12.33 -2.87 -21.00
N ARG A 46 -12.28 -1.53 -20.95
CA ARG A 46 -13.09 -0.72 -20.04
C ARG A 46 -14.54 -0.69 -20.53
N ILE A 47 -15.34 -1.63 -20.06
CA ILE A 47 -16.79 -1.72 -20.39
C ILE A 47 -17.64 -0.94 -19.38
N LEU A 48 -17.10 -0.74 -18.17
CA LEU A 48 -17.78 -0.02 -17.10
C LEU A 48 -17.81 1.49 -17.36
N PRO A 49 -18.87 2.19 -16.92
CA PRO A 49 -18.91 3.64 -16.92
C PRO A 49 -17.77 4.22 -16.06
N GLU A 50 -17.56 5.54 -16.13
CA GLU A 50 -16.62 6.20 -15.23
C GLU A 50 -17.07 5.98 -13.77
N ILE A 51 -16.20 5.36 -12.97
CA ILE A 51 -16.41 5.13 -11.54
C ILE A 51 -15.46 6.04 -10.77
N LYS A 52 -15.97 6.77 -9.77
CA LYS A 52 -15.13 7.41 -8.76
C LYS A 52 -15.17 6.62 -7.47
N VAL A 53 -14.02 6.45 -6.83
CA VAL A 53 -13.87 5.63 -5.61
C VAL A 53 -14.67 6.15 -4.42
N MET A 54 -15.12 7.41 -4.49
CA MET A 54 -15.92 8.05 -3.46
C MET A 54 -17.43 7.97 -3.74
N ASP A 55 -17.85 7.44 -4.89
CA ASP A 55 -19.26 7.31 -5.24
C ASP A 55 -19.90 6.19 -4.41
N ALA A 56 -21.19 6.35 -4.11
CA ALA A 56 -21.96 5.34 -3.38
C ALA A 56 -21.96 4.01 -4.16
N GLY A 57 -21.66 2.91 -3.47
CA GLY A 57 -21.60 1.57 -4.08
C GLY A 57 -20.34 1.25 -4.89
N ALA A 58 -19.49 2.25 -5.19
CA ALA A 58 -18.25 2.02 -5.95
C ALA A 58 -17.29 1.08 -5.24
N ALA A 59 -17.24 1.13 -3.90
CA ALA A 59 -16.35 0.29 -3.09
C ALA A 59 -16.58 -1.21 -3.36
N ALA A 60 -17.83 -1.68 -3.29
CA ALA A 60 -18.14 -3.10 -3.50
C ALA A 60 -17.76 -3.59 -4.90
N VAL A 61 -17.95 -2.73 -5.92
CA VAL A 61 -17.57 -3.02 -7.31
C VAL A 61 -16.05 -3.09 -7.45
N ILE A 62 -15.34 -2.09 -6.94
CA ILE A 62 -13.87 -2.03 -7.03
C ILE A 62 -13.22 -3.16 -6.22
N GLU A 63 -13.77 -3.51 -5.06
CA GLU A 63 -13.36 -4.66 -4.26
C GLU A 63 -13.47 -5.96 -5.07
N HIS A 64 -14.57 -6.18 -5.78
CA HIS A 64 -14.71 -7.33 -6.67
C HIS A 64 -13.71 -7.30 -7.83
N LEU A 65 -13.50 -6.14 -8.46
CA LEU A 65 -12.53 -6.00 -9.54
C LEU A 65 -11.08 -6.20 -9.05
N SER A 66 -10.80 -5.88 -7.79
CA SER A 66 -9.44 -5.95 -7.22
C SER A 66 -8.94 -7.37 -7.00
N THR A 67 -9.83 -8.37 -7.07
CA THR A 67 -9.48 -9.79 -7.01
C THR A 67 -9.00 -10.35 -8.35
N LEU A 68 -9.20 -9.61 -9.45
CA LEU A 68 -8.68 -9.98 -10.76
C LEU A 68 -7.15 -9.92 -10.76
N ASP A 69 -6.53 -10.70 -11.66
CA ASP A 69 -5.09 -10.64 -11.82
C ASP A 69 -4.64 -9.28 -12.38
N GLY A 70 -3.67 -8.66 -11.71
CA GLY A 70 -3.19 -7.30 -11.98
C GLY A 70 -3.56 -6.29 -10.90
N ALA A 71 -3.51 -5.01 -11.28
CA ALA A 71 -3.70 -3.89 -10.37
C ALA A 71 -4.98 -3.09 -10.68
N ILE A 72 -5.56 -2.52 -9.63
CA ILE A 72 -6.52 -1.42 -9.70
C ILE A 72 -5.73 -0.11 -9.78
N ILE A 73 -5.98 0.68 -10.81
CA ILE A 73 -5.33 1.97 -11.02
C ILE A 73 -6.33 3.09 -10.75
N VAL A 74 -6.02 3.95 -9.80
CA VAL A 74 -6.86 5.07 -9.36
C VAL A 74 -6.07 6.37 -9.53
N SER A 75 -6.70 7.41 -10.07
CA SER A 75 -6.11 8.75 -10.06
C SER A 75 -6.07 9.34 -8.66
N ASP A 76 -5.17 10.28 -8.42
CA ASP A 76 -5.17 11.15 -7.23
C ASP A 76 -6.49 11.93 -7.03
N THR A 77 -7.27 12.15 -8.09
CA THR A 77 -8.60 12.76 -8.06
C THR A 77 -9.74 11.80 -7.71
N GLY A 78 -9.44 10.49 -7.65
CA GLY A 78 -10.36 9.42 -7.25
C GLY A 78 -11.05 8.68 -8.39
N THR A 79 -10.64 8.88 -9.64
CA THR A 79 -11.22 8.18 -10.79
C THR A 79 -10.57 6.81 -10.96
N LEU A 80 -11.38 5.76 -11.14
CA LEU A 80 -10.89 4.43 -11.51
C LEU A 80 -10.44 4.44 -12.99
N LEU A 81 -9.13 4.38 -13.22
CA LEU A 81 -8.54 4.44 -14.56
C LEU A 81 -8.45 3.06 -15.22
N ALA A 82 -8.17 2.02 -14.45
CA ALA A 82 -8.09 0.65 -14.94
C ALA A 82 -8.27 -0.39 -13.82
N TYR A 83 -8.64 -1.61 -14.20
CA TYR A 83 -8.66 -2.80 -13.37
C TYR A 83 -7.99 -3.97 -14.10
N GLY A 84 -7.47 -4.93 -13.35
CA GLY A 84 -6.65 -6.01 -13.91
C GLY A 84 -5.48 -5.47 -14.74
N ALA A 85 -4.89 -4.35 -14.32
CA ALA A 85 -3.83 -3.69 -15.08
C ALA A 85 -2.49 -4.36 -14.84
N MET A 86 -1.76 -4.65 -15.93
CA MET A 86 -0.38 -5.11 -15.85
C MET A 86 0.56 -3.91 -15.74
N VAL A 87 1.26 -3.80 -14.62
CA VAL A 87 2.29 -2.79 -14.40
C VAL A 87 3.54 -3.14 -15.22
N ARG A 88 4.07 -2.19 -16.00
CA ARG A 88 5.22 -2.44 -16.89
C ARG A 88 6.56 -2.46 -16.17
N LYS A 89 6.74 -1.58 -15.20
CA LYS A 89 7.99 -1.50 -14.42
C LYS A 89 7.85 -2.35 -13.17
N THR A 90 8.74 -3.32 -13.02
CA THR A 90 8.87 -4.14 -11.82
C THR A 90 10.25 -3.93 -11.20
N LYS A 91 10.34 -4.03 -9.87
CA LYS A 91 11.60 -4.02 -9.13
C LYS A 91 11.58 -5.23 -8.21
N ALA A 92 12.41 -6.23 -8.51
CA ALA A 92 12.45 -7.45 -7.71
C ALA A 92 12.82 -7.13 -6.25
N LEU A 93 12.08 -7.75 -5.33
CA LEU A 93 12.30 -7.69 -3.89
C LEU A 93 12.57 -9.12 -3.45
N ARG A 94 13.76 -9.39 -2.91
CA ARG A 94 14.14 -10.75 -2.52
C ARG A 94 13.18 -11.27 -1.44
N GLY A 95 12.64 -12.46 -1.66
CA GLY A 95 11.65 -13.06 -0.76
C GLY A 95 10.20 -12.62 -1.00
N PHE A 96 9.94 -11.83 -2.04
CA PHE A 96 8.60 -11.34 -2.36
C PHE A 96 8.16 -11.68 -3.79
N GLY A 97 6.86 -11.86 -3.98
CA GLY A 97 6.26 -12.24 -5.27
C GLY A 97 6.09 -11.09 -6.28
N THR A 98 5.44 -11.40 -7.40
CA THR A 98 5.24 -10.50 -8.55
C THR A 98 4.48 -9.22 -8.21
N LYS A 99 3.43 -9.29 -7.37
CA LYS A 99 2.65 -8.12 -6.93
C LYS A 99 3.50 -7.12 -6.13
N HIS A 100 4.43 -7.60 -5.29
CA HIS A 100 5.38 -6.75 -4.58
C HIS A 100 6.35 -6.09 -5.56
N ALA A 101 6.87 -6.86 -6.52
CA ALA A 101 7.76 -6.32 -7.53
C ALA A 101 7.09 -5.25 -8.40
N ALA A 102 5.82 -5.44 -8.73
CA ALA A 102 5.00 -4.44 -9.42
C ALA A 102 4.80 -3.18 -8.56
N ALA A 103 4.45 -3.33 -7.28
CA ALA A 103 4.26 -2.22 -6.34
C ALA A 103 5.53 -1.37 -6.17
N ALA A 104 6.69 -2.00 -5.97
CA ALA A 104 7.96 -1.28 -5.87
C ALA A 104 8.42 -0.71 -7.22
N GLY A 105 8.18 -1.43 -8.32
CA GLY A 105 8.53 -0.98 -9.65
C GLY A 105 7.75 0.27 -10.07
N VAL A 106 6.42 0.28 -9.89
CA VAL A 106 5.59 1.44 -10.23
C VAL A 106 5.93 2.63 -9.34
N THR A 107 6.07 2.42 -8.03
CA THR A 107 6.29 3.52 -7.07
C THR A 107 7.66 4.15 -7.21
N SER A 108 8.69 3.38 -7.58
CA SER A 108 10.02 3.93 -7.93
C SER A 108 10.04 4.70 -9.26
N GLY A 109 9.10 4.43 -10.17
CA GLY A 109 9.08 4.98 -11.53
C GLY A 109 8.01 6.03 -11.80
N CYS A 110 7.15 6.31 -10.81
CA CYS A 110 5.98 7.18 -10.91
C CYS A 110 5.95 8.10 -9.68
N LYS A 111 6.41 9.35 -9.83
CA LYS A 111 6.47 10.32 -8.74
C LYS A 111 5.06 10.62 -8.20
N GLY A 112 4.93 10.69 -6.88
CA GLY A 112 3.63 10.93 -6.24
C GLY A 112 2.70 9.71 -6.23
N SER A 113 3.16 8.54 -6.66
CA SER A 113 2.37 7.31 -6.57
C SER A 113 2.51 6.61 -5.24
N THR A 114 1.44 5.93 -4.84
CA THR A 114 1.38 5.05 -3.68
C THR A 114 0.76 3.74 -4.13
N ALA A 115 1.36 2.61 -3.77
CA ALA A 115 0.77 1.30 -4.02
C ALA A 115 0.37 0.65 -2.69
N ILE A 116 -0.89 0.27 -2.57
CA ILE A 116 -1.47 -0.43 -1.41
C ILE A 116 -1.66 -1.88 -1.83
N LEU A 117 -0.85 -2.77 -1.27
CA LEU A 117 -0.83 -4.18 -1.57
C LEU A 117 -1.44 -4.97 -0.42
N VAL A 118 -2.40 -5.82 -0.75
CA VAL A 118 -2.88 -6.89 0.11
C VAL A 118 -2.25 -8.19 -0.40
N PRO A 119 -1.29 -8.79 0.33
CA PRO A 119 -0.68 -10.05 -0.06
C PRO A 119 -1.71 -11.17 -0.05
N GLU A 120 -1.43 -12.21 -0.82
CA GLU A 120 -2.27 -13.40 -0.84
C GLU A 120 -2.06 -14.20 0.45
N HIS A 121 -3.15 -14.68 1.05
CA HIS A 121 -3.16 -15.49 2.28
C HIS A 121 -2.68 -14.81 3.57
N GLU A 122 -2.32 -13.52 3.53
CA GLU A 122 -2.02 -12.71 4.71
C GLU A 122 -3.16 -11.72 4.98
N ASP A 123 -3.37 -11.37 6.25
CA ASP A 123 -4.31 -10.33 6.70
C ASP A 123 -3.64 -8.96 6.86
N TRP A 124 -2.47 -8.80 6.24
CA TRP A 124 -1.64 -7.60 6.28
C TRP A 124 -1.84 -6.75 5.04
N ILE A 125 -1.66 -5.44 5.21
CA ILE A 125 -1.64 -4.45 4.13
C ILE A 125 -0.23 -3.86 4.11
N LYS A 126 0.42 -3.91 2.96
CA LYS A 126 1.75 -3.35 2.72
C LYS A 126 1.63 -2.15 1.79
N ILE A 127 2.19 -1.01 2.19
CA ILE A 127 2.12 0.22 1.42
C ILE A 127 3.50 0.60 0.92
N PHE A 128 3.56 0.87 -0.38
CA PHE A 128 4.77 1.25 -1.07
C PHE A 128 4.73 2.71 -1.49
N GLN A 129 5.84 3.41 -1.28
CA GLN A 129 6.13 4.71 -1.84
C GLN A 129 7.60 4.74 -2.28
N ASP A 130 7.88 5.39 -3.41
CA ASP A 130 9.22 5.57 -3.96
C ASP A 130 10.04 4.26 -4.10
N GLY A 131 9.35 3.12 -4.26
CA GLY A 131 9.97 1.81 -4.44
C GLY A 131 10.32 1.06 -3.16
N HIS A 132 9.85 1.53 -2.01
CA HIS A 132 10.08 0.95 -0.69
C HIS A 132 8.76 0.70 0.04
N ILE A 133 8.73 -0.32 0.91
CA ILE A 133 7.64 -0.50 1.86
C ILE A 133 7.80 0.58 2.94
N VAL A 134 6.82 1.45 3.06
CA VAL A 134 6.82 2.56 4.03
C VAL A 134 5.89 2.30 5.21
N LEU A 135 4.87 1.48 5.03
CA LEU A 135 3.94 1.07 6.07
C LEU A 135 3.49 -0.37 5.86
N GLU A 136 3.40 -1.12 6.95
CA GLU A 136 2.74 -2.39 7.09
C GLU A 136 1.71 -2.27 8.20
N MET A 137 0.49 -2.75 7.96
CA MET A 137 -0.54 -2.72 8.97
C MET A 137 -1.44 -3.94 8.91
N ASP A 138 -1.98 -4.33 10.06
CA ASP A 138 -3.01 -5.35 10.12
C ASP A 138 -4.35 -4.83 9.56
N SER A 139 -5.24 -5.77 9.22
CA SER A 139 -6.60 -5.45 8.84
C SER A 139 -7.52 -5.19 10.03
N ALA A 140 -6.99 -5.24 11.26
CA ALA A 140 -7.77 -5.10 12.49
C ALA A 140 -8.36 -3.69 12.60
N ALA A 141 -9.43 -3.58 13.39
CA ALA A 141 -10.05 -2.30 13.66
C ALA A 141 -9.12 -1.46 14.53
N GLN A 142 -8.50 -0.44 13.94
CA GLN A 142 -7.72 0.56 14.64
C GLN A 142 -8.63 1.71 15.10
N PRO A 143 -8.30 2.43 16.18
CA PRO A 143 -8.99 3.66 16.55
C PRO A 143 -9.01 4.63 15.37
N LYS A 144 -10.11 5.38 15.20
CA LYS A 144 -10.26 6.36 14.10
C LYS A 144 -9.10 7.36 14.04
N SER A 145 -8.53 7.72 15.19
CA SER A 145 -7.37 8.61 15.29
C SER A 145 -6.10 8.04 14.63
N VAL A 146 -5.87 6.73 14.71
CA VAL A 146 -4.74 6.06 14.05
C VAL A 146 -4.98 6.00 12.55
N GLU A 147 -6.19 5.64 12.14
CA GLU A 147 -6.56 5.61 10.73
C GLU A 147 -6.43 6.98 10.06
N ASP A 148 -6.91 8.05 10.71
CA ASP A 148 -6.80 9.41 10.17
C ASP A 148 -5.33 9.87 10.09
N LYS A 149 -4.46 9.45 11.04
CA LYS A 149 -3.01 9.68 10.96
C LYS A 149 -2.37 8.90 9.81
N VAL A 150 -2.75 7.64 9.60
CA VAL A 150 -2.29 6.85 8.45
C VAL A 150 -2.71 7.49 7.14
N VAL A 151 -3.98 7.87 7.00
CA VAL A 151 -4.47 8.57 5.81
C VAL A 151 -3.73 9.88 5.59
N SER A 152 -3.46 10.63 6.66
CA SER A 152 -2.70 11.89 6.57
C SER A 152 -1.25 11.64 6.14
N PHE A 153 -0.59 10.61 6.68
CA PHE A 153 0.74 10.20 6.21
C PHE A 153 0.74 9.83 4.73
N LEU A 154 -0.22 9.04 4.28
CA LEU A 154 -0.26 8.59 2.88
C LEU A 154 -0.53 9.75 1.92
N ALA A 155 -1.39 10.68 2.33
CA ALA A 155 -1.71 11.86 1.56
C ALA A 155 -0.60 12.91 1.56
N ASP A 156 0.04 13.16 2.70
CA ASP A 156 0.99 14.26 2.87
C ASP A 156 2.45 13.78 2.76
N ARG A 157 2.68 12.46 2.70
CA ARG A 157 3.99 11.79 2.75
C ARG A 157 4.85 12.19 3.96
N ASP A 158 4.20 12.56 5.07
CA ASP A 158 4.86 13.04 6.29
C ASP A 158 4.95 11.95 7.36
N THR A 159 6.13 11.35 7.48
CA THR A 159 6.42 10.27 8.44
C THR A 159 6.31 10.70 9.90
N ALA A 160 6.44 12.00 10.22
CA ALA A 160 6.42 12.50 11.61
C ALA A 160 5.05 12.26 12.27
N LEU A 161 3.97 12.28 11.49
CA LEU A 161 2.60 12.07 11.96
C LEU A 161 2.36 10.63 12.47
N LEU A 162 3.15 9.67 12.00
CA LEU A 162 3.00 8.26 12.38
C LEU A 162 3.78 7.88 13.63
N THR A 163 4.94 8.51 13.87
CA THR A 163 5.67 8.36 15.14
C THR A 163 4.78 8.79 16.31
N ALA A 164 3.99 9.85 16.12
CA ALA A 164 2.99 10.30 17.09
C ALA A 164 1.78 9.35 17.24
N ALA A 165 1.66 8.30 16.43
CA ALA A 165 0.58 7.32 16.49
C ALA A 165 0.94 6.04 17.27
N GLY A 166 2.15 5.95 17.84
CA GLY A 166 2.63 4.74 18.54
C GLY A 166 3.08 3.63 17.59
N ALA A 167 3.39 3.97 16.35
CA ALA A 167 3.81 3.02 15.34
C ALA A 167 5.31 2.69 15.44
N SER A 168 5.69 1.43 15.24
CA SER A 168 7.08 0.96 15.41
C SER A 168 7.77 0.76 14.06
N ALA A 169 8.97 1.31 13.88
CA ALA A 169 9.75 1.06 12.67
C ALA A 169 10.36 -0.35 12.73
N ALA A 170 9.91 -1.25 11.85
CA ALA A 170 10.53 -2.54 11.61
C ALA A 170 11.50 -2.46 10.43
N ILE A 171 12.77 -2.84 10.65
CA ILE A 171 13.77 -2.94 9.59
C ILE A 171 13.69 -4.36 9.01
N LEU A 172 12.72 -4.61 8.13
CA LEU A 172 12.60 -5.88 7.41
C LEU A 172 13.52 -5.90 6.17
N GLY A 173 14.84 -5.78 6.37
CA GLY A 173 15.89 -6.06 5.35
C GLY A 173 15.84 -5.27 4.02
N ILE A 174 14.85 -4.39 3.81
CA ILE A 174 14.56 -3.69 2.54
C ILE A 174 14.42 -2.16 2.76
N GLY A 175 14.52 -1.74 4.02
CA GLY A 175 14.37 -0.35 4.46
C GLY A 175 13.58 -0.28 5.76
N PRO A 176 13.48 0.91 6.38
CA PRO A 176 12.60 1.10 7.52
C PRO A 176 11.14 1.06 7.05
N ALA A 177 10.43 -0.02 7.37
CA ALA A 177 8.98 -0.11 7.18
C ALA A 177 8.31 0.15 8.52
N LEU A 178 7.30 1.01 8.56
CA LEU A 178 6.56 1.26 9.79
C LEU A 178 5.50 0.16 10.00
N VAL A 179 5.33 -0.34 11.22
CA VAL A 179 4.30 -1.34 11.57
C VAL A 179 3.23 -0.73 12.47
N ILE A 180 1.96 -0.92 12.10
CA ILE A 180 0.78 -0.52 12.89
C ILE A 180 -0.13 -1.73 13.09
N GLY A 181 -0.22 -2.23 14.33
CA GLY A 181 -1.06 -3.37 14.67
C GLY A 181 -1.18 -3.61 16.19
N GLY A 182 -2.23 -4.32 16.60
CA GLY A 182 -2.55 -4.60 18.01
C GLY A 182 -1.58 -5.55 18.71
N THR A 183 -0.64 -6.16 17.98
CA THR A 183 0.43 -6.97 18.57
C THR A 183 1.64 -6.95 17.65
N TYR A 184 2.62 -6.11 17.93
CA TYR A 184 4.01 -6.42 17.57
C TYR A 184 4.91 -6.02 18.73
N LEU A 185 5.07 -6.98 19.64
CA LEU A 185 6.22 -7.09 20.51
C LEU A 185 7.46 -7.00 19.61
N ALA A 186 8.25 -5.94 19.80
CA ALA A 186 9.56 -5.81 19.20
C ALA A 186 10.46 -6.96 19.67
N ILE A 187 10.69 -7.96 18.82
CA ILE A 187 11.83 -8.87 18.99
C ILE A 187 12.47 -9.13 17.62
N ARG A 188 13.51 -8.34 17.32
CA ARG A 188 14.74 -8.91 16.76
C ARG A 188 15.94 -7.96 16.91
N THR A 189 16.44 -7.87 18.14
CA THR A 189 17.83 -7.50 18.43
C THR A 189 18.48 -8.61 19.25
N ALA A 190 18.66 -9.77 18.62
CA ALA A 190 19.61 -10.80 19.07
C ALA A 190 20.87 -10.75 18.20
N THR A 191 21.40 -9.56 17.95
CA THR A 191 22.67 -9.41 17.24
C THR A 191 23.44 -8.24 17.84
N GLY A 192 24.31 -8.56 18.79
CA GLY A 192 25.30 -7.64 19.31
C GLY A 192 25.43 -7.69 20.83
N LEU A 193 26.01 -8.78 21.36
CA LEU A 193 26.86 -8.73 22.57
C LEU A 193 27.53 -10.09 22.88
N ILE A 194 28.27 -10.68 21.94
CA ILE A 194 29.48 -11.45 22.30
C ILE A 194 30.57 -11.16 21.25
N LYS A 195 31.19 -9.98 21.41
CA LYS A 195 32.62 -9.80 21.17
C LYS A 195 33.15 -9.04 22.37
N ARG A 196 33.70 -9.77 23.34
CA ARG A 196 34.72 -9.25 24.26
C ARG A 196 35.99 -10.05 24.04
N ASN A 197 37.08 -9.30 24.09
CA ASN A 197 38.39 -9.60 23.54
C ASN A 197 39.10 -10.79 24.18
N ILE A 198 40.02 -11.34 23.38
CA ILE A 198 41.37 -11.81 23.72
C ILE A 198 41.80 -11.47 25.16
N ALA A 199 42.09 -12.51 25.95
CA ALA A 199 43.15 -12.52 26.97
C ALA A 199 43.40 -13.94 27.48
N LYS A 200 44.27 -14.69 26.79
CA LYS A 200 45.49 -15.35 27.31
C LYS A 200 46.15 -16.16 26.20
#